data_AF-A0A2M8DUD5-F1
#
_entry.id   AF-A0A2M8DUD5-F1
#
_cell.length_a   1.000
_cell.length_b   1.000
_cell.length_c   1.000
_cell.angle_alpha   90.00
_cell.angle_beta   90.00
_cell.angle_gamma   90.00
#
_symmetry.space_group_name_H-M   'P 1'
#
loop_
_entity.id
_entity.type
_entity.pdbx_description
1 polymer ?
#
loop_
_entity_poly.entity_id
_entity_poly.type
_entity_poly.pdbx_seq_one_letter_code
_entity_poly.pdbx_strand_id
1 'polypeptide(L)'
;MPELPEVEITLRGIRPHLQQQCVSNVIIRNANLRWPIPPALPKLLHGQTIRGVRRRAKYLLIAFDRGTLILHLGMSGSLRILAHGTPPQKHDHFDLLLDDGQLLRLRDPR
;
A
#
# COMPACT_ATOMS: atom_id res chain seq x y z
N MET A 1 12.12 6.74 -11.50
CA MET A 1 12.60 5.76 -10.51
C MET A 1 12.72 6.50 -9.20
N PRO A 2 11.82 6.29 -8.24
CA PRO A 2 11.99 6.87 -6.91
C PRO A 2 13.31 6.40 -6.32
N GLU A 3 14.18 7.34 -5.98
CA GLU A 3 15.42 7.06 -5.29
C GLU A 3 15.16 7.00 -3.77
N LEU A 4 16.22 6.76 -2.98
CA LEU A 4 16.07 6.63 -1.53
C LEU A 4 15.38 7.85 -0.88
N PRO A 5 15.68 9.11 -1.27
CA PRO A 5 14.99 10.28 -0.71
C PRO A 5 13.49 10.29 -0.99
N GLU A 6 13.06 9.94 -2.20
CA GLU A 6 11.64 9.96 -2.59
C GLU A 6 10.85 8.85 -1.89
N VAL A 7 11.46 7.67 -1.71
CA VAL A 7 10.85 6.59 -0.95
C VAL A 7 10.73 6.97 0.53
N GLU A 8 11.72 7.69 1.09
CA GLU A 8 11.65 8.22 2.46
C GLU A 8 10.58 9.30 2.62
N ILE A 9 10.43 10.21 1.65
CA ILE A 9 9.34 11.20 1.63
C ILE A 9 7.99 10.50 1.56
N THR A 10 7.85 9.50 0.69
CA THR A 10 6.63 8.69 0.58
C THR A 10 6.30 8.02 1.90
N LEU A 11 7.30 7.39 2.55
CA LEU A 11 7.15 6.77 3.87
C LEU A 11 6.61 7.77 4.90
N ARG A 12 7.23 8.96 4.99
CA ARG A 12 6.81 10.00 5.95
C ARG A 12 5.40 10.51 5.67
N GLY A 13 5.00 10.57 4.40
CA GLY A 13 3.65 10.99 4.00
C GLY A 13 2.56 9.99 4.36
N ILE A 14 2.83 8.68 4.23
CA ILE A 14 1.80 7.65 4.46
C ILE A 14 1.77 7.12 5.90
N ARG A 15 2.91 7.12 6.60
CA ARG A 15 3.04 6.48 7.92
C ARG A 15 2.04 7.00 8.97
N PRO A 16 1.79 8.31 9.12
CA PRO A 16 0.85 8.83 10.12
C PRO A 16 -0.59 8.33 9.91
N HIS A 17 -0.96 8.03 8.66
CA HIS A 17 -2.29 7.57 8.28
C HIS A 17 -2.46 6.06 8.42
N LEU A 18 -1.37 5.31 8.42
CA LEU A 18 -1.40 3.84 8.45
C LEU A 18 -1.15 3.26 9.84
N GLN A 19 -0.34 3.92 10.66
CA GLN A 19 0.15 3.33 11.89
C GLN A 19 -1.02 3.09 12.87
N GLN A 20 -1.11 1.87 13.42
CA GLN A 20 -2.20 1.38 14.29
C GLN A 20 -3.59 1.32 13.65
N GLN A 21 -3.73 1.59 12.34
CA GLN A 21 -5.00 1.37 11.65
C GLN A 21 -5.23 -0.11 11.38
N CYS A 22 -6.50 -0.51 11.39
CA CYS A 22 -6.94 -1.83 11.00
C CYS A 22 -7.36 -1.85 9.53
N VAL A 23 -7.00 -2.92 8.83
CA VAL A 23 -7.32 -3.10 7.41
C VAL A 23 -8.74 -3.64 7.29
N SER A 24 -9.62 -2.83 6.72
CA SER A 24 -11.02 -3.20 6.50
C SER A 24 -11.19 -4.04 5.24
N ASN A 25 -10.39 -3.79 4.19
CA ASN A 25 -10.42 -4.57 2.96
C ASN A 25 -9.14 -4.36 2.12
N VAL A 26 -8.98 -5.18 1.07
CA VAL A 26 -7.97 -4.99 0.02
C VAL A 26 -8.64 -5.13 -1.33
N ILE A 27 -8.46 -4.14 -2.21
CA ILE A 27 -8.99 -4.17 -3.57
C ILE A 27 -7.81 -4.32 -4.54
N ILE A 28 -7.83 -5.39 -5.34
CA ILE A 28 -6.83 -5.63 -6.39
C ILE A 28 -7.53 -5.48 -7.73
N ARG A 29 -7.13 -4.49 -8.52
CA ARG A 29 -7.66 -4.23 -9.87
C ARG A 29 -6.77 -4.80 -10.95
N ASN A 30 -5.47 -4.86 -10.69
CA ASN A 30 -4.50 -5.53 -11.54
C ASN A 30 -3.47 -6.24 -10.66
N ALA A 31 -3.43 -7.57 -10.74
CA ALA A 31 -2.48 -8.38 -10.00
C ALA A 31 -1.12 -8.51 -10.71
N ASN A 32 -1.03 -8.17 -12.00
CA ASN A 32 0.15 -8.40 -12.84
C ASN A 32 1.17 -7.26 -12.72
N LEU A 33 1.66 -7.02 -11.50
CA LEU A 33 2.83 -6.17 -11.26
C LEU A 33 4.11 -6.97 -11.50
N ARG A 34 5.28 -6.34 -11.32
CA ARG A 34 6.59 -7.01 -11.46
C ARG A 34 6.67 -8.34 -10.70
N TRP A 35 6.06 -8.39 -9.52
CA TRP A 35 5.71 -9.62 -8.85
C TRP A 35 4.19 -9.71 -8.76
N PRO A 36 3.58 -10.84 -9.18
CA PRO A 36 2.14 -10.98 -9.11
C PRO A 36 1.62 -10.84 -7.68
N ILE A 37 0.53 -10.08 -7.52
CA ILE A 37 -0.13 -9.95 -6.21
C ILE A 37 -0.83 -11.29 -5.90
N PRO A 38 -0.55 -11.92 -4.75
CA PRO A 38 -1.19 -13.19 -4.40
C PRO A 38 -2.72 -13.04 -4.27
N PRO A 39 -3.52 -13.95 -4.85
CA PRO A 39 -4.98 -13.84 -4.79
C PRO A 39 -5.53 -13.97 -3.37
N ALA A 40 -4.77 -14.61 -2.47
CA ALA A 40 -5.13 -14.74 -1.05
C ALA A 40 -4.87 -13.46 -0.23
N LEU A 41 -4.19 -12.45 -0.79
CA LEU A 41 -3.76 -11.26 -0.04
C LEU A 41 -4.91 -10.52 0.67
N PRO A 42 -6.10 -10.32 0.05
CA PRO A 42 -7.22 -9.70 0.74
C PRO A 42 -7.67 -10.45 1.98
N LYS A 43 -7.81 -11.77 1.87
CA LYS A 43 -8.17 -12.63 3.02
C LYS A 43 -7.11 -12.62 4.10
N LEU A 44 -5.83 -12.56 3.72
CA LEU A 44 -4.74 -12.51 4.68
C LEU A 44 -4.75 -11.19 5.46
N LEU A 45 -4.95 -10.06 4.80
CA LEU A 45 -4.82 -8.74 5.44
C LEU A 45 -6.11 -8.25 6.12
N HIS A 46 -7.28 -8.74 5.71
CA HIS A 46 -8.56 -8.32 6.30
C HIS A 46 -8.57 -8.50 7.83
N GLY A 47 -8.90 -7.44 8.55
CA GLY A 47 -8.95 -7.37 10.02
C GLY A 47 -7.59 -7.32 10.70
N GLN A 48 -6.47 -7.27 9.97
CA GLN A 48 -5.15 -7.11 10.58
C GLN A 48 -4.85 -5.65 10.90
N THR A 49 -4.22 -5.43 12.06
CA THR A 49 -3.73 -4.11 12.47
C THR A 49 -2.32 -3.85 11.98
N ILE A 50 -2.10 -2.68 11.38
CA ILE A 50 -0.78 -2.21 10.97
C ILE A 50 0.02 -1.82 12.21
N ARG A 51 1.09 -2.56 12.50
CA ARG A 51 1.96 -2.33 13.66
C ARG A 51 3.09 -1.35 13.37
N GLY A 52 3.52 -1.24 12.11
CA GLY A 52 4.56 -0.30 11.75
C GLY A 52 4.71 -0.12 10.25
N VAL A 53 5.21 1.05 9.86
CA VAL A 53 5.56 1.35 8.47
C VAL A 53 7.00 1.82 8.44
N ARG A 54 7.84 1.11 7.70
CA ARG A 54 9.28 1.35 7.61
C ARG A 54 9.77 1.21 6.17
N ARG A 55 11.03 1.58 5.93
CA ARG A 55 11.70 1.41 4.64
C ARG A 55 12.95 0.57 4.80
N ARG A 56 13.26 -0.24 3.79
CA ARG A 56 14.56 -0.91 3.62
C ARG A 56 14.99 -0.70 2.17
N ALA A 57 16.09 0.02 1.95
CA ALA A 57 16.48 0.45 0.61
C ALA A 57 15.31 1.13 -0.14
N LYS A 58 14.89 0.60 -1.29
CA LYS A 58 13.77 1.13 -2.10
C LYS A 58 12.43 0.44 -1.83
N TYR A 59 12.35 -0.36 -0.77
CA TYR A 59 11.14 -1.06 -0.38
C TYR A 59 10.46 -0.37 0.80
N LEU A 60 9.13 -0.27 0.73
CA LEU A 60 8.27 0.06 1.85
C LEU A 60 7.77 -1.22 2.49
N LEU A 61 7.78 -1.26 3.82
CA LEU A 61 7.41 -2.42 4.62
C LEU A 61 6.31 -2.00 5.58
N ILE A 62 5.13 -2.59 5.41
CA ILE A 62 3.97 -2.43 6.30
C ILE A 62 3.88 -3.70 7.14
N ALA A 63 4.23 -3.60 8.42
CA ALA A 63 4.28 -4.71 9.35
C ALA A 63 2.92 -4.93 10.01
N PHE A 64 2.56 -6.21 10.15
CA PHE A 64 1.40 -6.71 10.86
C PHE A 64 1.85 -7.77 11.87
N ASP A 65 0.95 -8.24 12.74
CA ASP A 65 1.28 -9.28 13.72
C ASP A 65 1.68 -10.61 13.06
N ARG A 66 1.11 -10.92 11.90
CA ARG A 66 1.31 -12.19 11.19
C ARG A 66 2.17 -12.08 9.93
N GLY A 67 2.90 -10.98 9.75
CA GLY A 67 3.79 -10.83 8.60
C GLY A 67 4.09 -9.39 8.21
N THR A 68 4.57 -9.19 6.98
CA THR A 68 4.88 -7.87 6.44
C THR A 68 4.47 -7.80 4.98
N LEU A 69 3.67 -6.79 4.63
CA LEU A 69 3.42 -6.42 3.25
C LEU A 69 4.60 -5.58 2.74
N ILE A 70 5.21 -6.03 1.65
CA ILE A 70 6.36 -5.37 1.03
C ILE A 70 5.90 -4.73 -0.27
N LEU A 71 6.13 -3.43 -0.42
CA LEU A 71 5.82 -2.67 -1.63
C LEU A 71 7.10 -2.10 -2.25
N HIS A 72 7.16 -2.10 -3.58
CA HIS A 72 8.22 -1.46 -4.35
C HIS A 72 7.60 -0.58 -5.44
N LEU A 73 8.03 0.68 -5.53
CA LEU A 73 7.40 1.68 -6.42
C LEU A 73 7.90 1.60 -7.88
N GLY A 74 8.91 0.78 -8.16
CA GLY A 74 9.39 0.59 -9.52
C GLY A 74 9.91 1.88 -10.13
N MET A 75 9.52 2.17 -11.37
CA MET A 75 9.93 3.40 -12.06
C MET A 75 8.93 4.54 -11.88
N SER A 76 7.64 4.23 -11.86
CA SER A 76 6.51 5.16 -11.99
C SER A 76 5.42 4.97 -10.93
N GLY A 77 5.58 4.00 -10.04
CA GLY A 77 4.67 3.75 -8.95
C GLY A 77 4.65 4.90 -7.94
N SER A 78 3.47 5.19 -7.41
CA SER A 78 3.27 6.16 -6.34
C SER A 78 2.18 5.68 -5.38
N LEU A 79 2.30 6.13 -4.12
CA LEU A 79 1.32 5.85 -3.08
C LEU A 79 0.59 7.13 -2.68
N ARG A 80 -0.71 7.00 -2.40
CA ARG A 80 -1.57 8.12 -1.99
C ARG A 80 -2.52 7.67 -0.88
N ILE A 81 -2.75 8.56 0.07
CA ILE A 81 -3.85 8.43 1.03
C ILE A 81 -5.07 9.14 0.44
N LEU A 82 -6.20 8.45 0.36
CA LEU A 82 -7.45 8.94 -0.22
C LEU A 82 -8.63 8.54 0.67
N ALA A 83 -9.81 9.12 0.45
CA ALA A 83 -11.03 8.66 1.11
C ALA A 83 -11.57 7.38 0.42
N HIS A 84 -12.22 6.49 1.17
CA HIS A 84 -12.77 5.21 0.69
C HIS A 84 -13.56 5.30 -0.62
N GLY A 85 -14.38 6.34 -0.76
CA GLY A 85 -15.24 6.55 -1.93
C GLY A 85 -14.54 7.11 -3.17
N THR A 86 -13.23 7.37 -3.11
CA THR A 86 -12.50 7.98 -4.23
C THR A 86 -12.47 7.02 -5.42
N PRO A 87 -13.10 7.37 -6.56
CA PRO A 87 -13.16 6.49 -7.71
C PRO A 87 -11.76 6.11 -8.22
N PRO A 88 -11.52 4.85 -8.61
CA PRO A 88 -10.26 4.45 -9.22
C PRO A 88 -10.12 5.05 -10.62
N GLN A 89 -8.89 5.43 -10.95
CA GLN A 89 -8.49 5.86 -12.28
C GLN A 89 -7.71 4.74 -12.98
N LYS A 90 -7.46 4.95 -14.28
CA LYS A 90 -6.53 4.09 -15.01
C LYS A 90 -5.19 4.04 -14.28
N HIS A 91 -4.66 2.82 -14.14
CA HIS A 91 -3.41 2.50 -13.45
C HIS A 91 -3.47 2.44 -11.93
N ASP A 92 -4.65 2.57 -11.32
CA ASP A 92 -4.85 2.35 -9.87
C ASP A 92 -5.00 0.84 -9.60
N HIS A 93 -3.90 0.16 -9.30
CA HIS A 93 -3.87 -1.31 -9.32
C HIS A 93 -4.24 -1.97 -7.99
N PHE A 94 -3.99 -1.28 -6.87
CA PHE A 94 -4.16 -1.84 -5.53
C PHE A 94 -4.59 -0.77 -4.54
N ASP A 95 -5.61 -1.07 -3.73
CA ASP A 95 -5.99 -0.27 -2.56
C ASP A 95 -5.96 -1.14 -1.29
N LEU A 96 -5.39 -0.56 -0.23
CA LEU A 96 -5.50 -1.05 1.15
C LEU A 96 -6.47 -0.15 1.90
N LEU A 97 -7.66 -0.68 2.20
CA LEU A 97 -8.76 0.04 2.83
C LEU A 97 -8.61 -0.04 4.34
N LEU A 98 -8.82 1.07 5.05
CA LEU A 98 -8.64 1.19 6.49
C LEU A 98 -10.00 1.43 7.18
N ASP A 99 -10.09 1.12 8.47
CA ASP A 99 -11.34 1.28 9.24
C ASP A 99 -11.70 2.76 9.51
N ASP A 100 -10.75 3.69 9.42
CA ASP A 100 -10.98 5.13 9.62
C ASP A 100 -11.58 5.84 8.38
N GLY A 101 -11.95 5.08 7.36
CA GLY A 101 -12.52 5.60 6.11
C GLY A 101 -11.49 6.12 5.11
N GLN A 102 -10.19 5.99 5.40
CA GLN A 102 -9.11 6.24 4.45
C GLN A 102 -8.72 4.98 3.70
N LEU A 103 -8.03 5.15 2.56
CA LEU A 103 -7.36 4.08 1.85
C LEU A 103 -5.95 4.51 1.43
N LEU A 104 -5.05 3.54 1.37
CA LEU A 104 -3.76 3.67 0.71
C LEU A 104 -3.86 3.07 -0.69
N ARG A 105 -3.63 3.87 -1.73
CA ARG A 105 -3.70 3.44 -3.13
C ARG A 105 -2.32 3.41 -3.77
N LEU A 106 -2.03 2.32 -4.48
CA LEU A 106 -0.90 2.18 -5.40
C LEU A 106 -1.36 2.43 -6.83
N ARG A 107 -0.74 3.45 -7.45
CA ARG A 107 -0.89 3.76 -8.87
C ARG A 107 0.42 3.52 -9.59
N ASP A 108 0.42 2.74 -10.66
CA ASP A 108 1.61 2.51 -11.51
C ASP A 108 1.27 2.49 -13.01
N PRO A 109 1.64 3.51 -13.79
CA PRO A 109 1.41 3.55 -15.23
C PRO A 109 2.06 2.44 -16.07
N ARG A 110 3.12 1.79 -15.57
CA ARG A 110 3.94 0.85 -16.35
C ARG A 110 3.77 -0.59 -15.88
#